data_AF-A0A5K1APJ5-F1
#
_entry.id   AF-A0A5K1APJ5-F1
#
_cell.length_a   1.000
_cell.length_b   1.000
_cell.length_c   1.000
_cell.angle_alpha   90.00
_cell.angle_beta   90.00
_cell.angle_gamma   90.00
#
_symmetry.space_group_name_H-M   'P 1'
#
loop_
_entity.id
_entity.type
_entity.pdbx_description
1 polymer ?
#
loop_
_entity_poly.entity_id
_entity_poly.type
_entity_poly.pdbx_seq_one_letter_code
_entity_poly.pdbx_strand_id
1 'polypeptide(L)' 'KSLPVRLFTIGKKRSKGTQLLVEEYMEKLKSYCSVDDIQLKSNPKHT' A
#
# COMPACT_ATOMS: atom_id res chain seq x y z
N LYS A 1 -14.43 -12.77 -11.50
CA LYS A 1 -14.49 -11.68 -10.48
C LYS A 1 -13.06 -11.45 -10.00
N SER A 2 -12.55 -10.22 -10.07
CA SER A 2 -11.22 -9.90 -9.53
C SER A 2 -11.24 -10.03 -8.02
N LEU A 3 -10.15 -10.54 -7.44
CA LEU A 3 -9.98 -10.63 -5.99
C LEU A 3 -9.54 -9.26 -5.46
N PRO A 4 -10.24 -8.66 -4.48
CA PRO A 4 -9.80 -7.42 -3.87
C PRO A 4 -8.66 -7.69 -2.88
N VAL A 5 -7.53 -6.99 -3.06
CA VAL A 5 -6.36 -7.04 -2.18
C VAL A 5 -6.22 -5.69 -1.48
N ARG A 6 -6.08 -5.69 -0.16
CA ARG A 6 -5.86 -4.47 0.64
C ARG A 6 -4.56 -4.57 1.43
N LEU A 7 -3.62 -3.68 1.15
CA LEU A 7 -2.35 -3.56 1.85
C LEU A 7 -2.47 -2.50 2.94
N PHE A 8 -2.42 -2.95 4.20
CA PHE A 8 -2.37 -2.05 5.36
C PHE A 8 -0.92 -1.87 5.80
N THR A 9 -0.43 -0.64 5.77
CA THR A 9 0.88 -0.27 6.30
C THR A 9 0.71 0.68 7.47
N ILE A 10 1.25 0.32 8.62
CA ILE A 10 1.23 1.16 9.83
C ILE A 10 2.62 1.80 9.99
N GLY A 11 2.70 3.13 10.06
CA GLY A 11 3.97 3.81 10.32
C GLY A 11 4.03 5.24 9.81
N LYS A 12 5.26 5.73 9.64
CA LYS A 12 5.53 6.97 8.91
C LYS A 12 5.23 6.77 7.42
N LYS A 13 4.92 7.86 6.71
CA LYS A 13 4.77 7.84 5.26
C LYS A 13 6.01 7.21 4.62
N ARG A 14 5.79 6.38 3.60
CA ARG A 14 6.88 5.76 2.85
C ARG A 14 7.80 6.83 2.26
N SER A 15 9.07 6.45 2.09
CA SER A 15 9.98 7.26 1.29
C SER A 15 9.47 7.37 -0.15
N LYS A 16 9.85 8.44 -0.85
CA LYS A 16 9.47 8.64 -2.25
C LYS A 16 9.91 7.46 -3.14
N GLY A 17 11.12 6.94 -2.92
CA GLY A 17 11.63 5.80 -3.69
C GLY A 17 10.80 4.52 -3.49
N THR A 18 10.44 4.22 -2.24
CA THR A 18 9.58 3.07 -1.93
C THR A 18 8.18 3.22 -2.53
N GLN A 19 7.61 4.44 -2.51
CA GLN A 19 6.29 4.71 -3.06
C GLN A 19 6.24 4.43 -4.58
N LEU A 20 7.25 4.86 -5.33
CA LEU A 20 7.34 4.62 -6.78
C LEU A 20 7.38 3.13 -7.10
N LEU A 21 8.13 2.34 -6.33
CA LEU A 21 8.18 0.89 -6.50
C LEU A 21 6.82 0.25 -6.23
N VAL A 22 6.13 0.66 -5.16
CA VAL A 22 4.79 0.12 -4.86
C VAL A 22 3.81 0.42 -6.00
N GLU A 23 3.82 1.64 -6.52
CA GLU A 23 2.98 2.04 -7.66
C GLU A 23 3.27 1.20 -8.91
N GLU A 24 4.55 1.00 -9.26
CA GLU A 24 4.96 0.18 -10.41
C GLU A 24 4.46 -1.27 -10.28
N TYR A 25 4.57 -1.87 -9.09
CA TYR A 25 4.09 -3.24 -8.86
C TYR A 25 2.56 -3.34 -8.83
N MET A 26 1.87 -2.35 -8.28
CA MET A 26 0.40 -2.29 -8.32
C MET A 26 -0.11 -2.20 -9.75
N GLU A 27 0.57 -1.45 -10.62
CA GLU A 27 0.22 -1.34 -12.03
C GLU A 27 0.36 -2.69 -12.75
N LYS A 28 1.44 -3.45 -12.48
CA LYS A 28 1.63 -4.81 -13.01
C LYS A 28 0.54 -5.79 -12.57
N LEU A 29 -0.01 -5.62 -11.36
CA LEU A 29 -1.04 -6.50 -10.79
C LEU A 29 -2.48 -6.14 -11.21
N LYS A 30 -2.68 -4.94 -11.78
CA LYS A 30 -4.01 -4.39 -12.11
C LYS A 30 -4.86 -5.26 -13.04
N SER A 31 -4.23 -6.06 -13.91
CA SER A 31 -4.93 -6.99 -14.81
C SER A 31 -5.46 -8.24 -14.10
N TYR A 32 -4.96 -8.56 -12.90
CA TYR A 32 -5.31 -9.76 -12.14
C TYR A 32 -6.21 -9.45 -10.95
N CYS A 33 -5.93 -8.37 -10.22
CA CYS A 33 -6.64 -7.99 -9.00
C CYS A 33 -6.74 -6.48 -8.82
N SER A 34 -7.72 -6.05 -8.03
CA SER A 34 -7.77 -4.67 -7.54
C SER A 34 -6.95 -4.59 -6.25
N VAL A 35 -5.95 -3.72 -6.22
CA VAL A 35 -5.07 -3.54 -5.06
C VAL A 35 -5.30 -2.13 -4.49
N ASP A 36 -5.65 -2.05 -3.21
CA ASP A 36 -5.69 -0.78 -2.46
C ASP A 36 -4.53 -0.72 -1.48
N ASP A 37 -3.82 0.41 -1.48
CA ASP A 37 -2.76 0.70 -0.52
C ASP A 37 -3.25 1.70 0.54
N ILE A 38 -3.25 1.27 1.81
CA ILE A 38 -3.75 2.04 2.94
C ILE A 38 -2.59 2.28 3.93
N GLN A 39 -2.11 3.52 3.97
CA GLN A 39 -1.10 3.96 4.92
C GLN A 39 -1.77 4.58 6.16
N LEU A 40 -1.66 3.89 7.29
CA LEU A 40 -2.15 4.32 8.58
C LEU A 40 -0.99 4.92 9.40
N LYS A 41 -1.24 6.05 10.06
CA LYS A 41 -0.29 6.60 11.04
C LYS A 41 -0.23 5.69 12.26
N SER A 42 0.96 5.48 12.82
CA SER A 42 1.11 4.81 14.10
C SER A 42 0.32 5.53 15.18
N ASN A 43 -0.26 4.76 16.10
CA ASN A 43 -0.94 5.33 17.26
C ASN A 43 0.09 6.01 18.18
N PRO A 44 0.00 7.34 18.40
CA PRO A 44 0.94 8.04 19.27
C PRO A 44 0.88 7.59 20.73
N LYS A 45 -0.19 6.88 21.14
CA LYS A 45 -0.31 6.30 22.49
C LYS A 45 0.53 5.03 22.71
N HIS A 46 1.15 4.48 21.66
CA HIS A 46 2.01 3.28 21.71
C HIS A 46 3.38 3.53 21.08
N THR A 47 3.89 4.77 21.14
CA THR A 47 5.32 5.06 20.92
C THR A 47 5.99 5.19 22.28
#